data_AF-A0AAU5ZF64-F1
#
_entry.id   AF-A0AAU5ZF64-F1
#
_cell.length_a   1.000
_cell.length_b   1.000
_cell.length_c   1.000
_cell.angle_alpha   90.00
_cell.angle_beta   90.00
_cell.angle_gamma   90.00
#
_symmetry.space_group_name_H-M   'P 1'
#
loop_
_entity.id
_entity.type
_entity.pdbx_description
1 polymer ?
#
loop_
_entity_poly.entity_id
_entity_poly.type
_entity_poly.pdbx_seq_one_letter_code
_entity_poly.pdbx_strand_id
1 'polypeptide(L)'
;MILRRWIDPGELPAEMAITSITLAELSAGPHQVRRDSGYDEHVERARRMDILQRAENEFDPIPFDADAARIYGRICAAVVAAGRTPRRRVADLMIASIAVAEELPLFTTNPDDFKGLEDLLTVVRVTRPPNQ
;
A
#
# COMPACT_ATOMS: atom_id res chain seq x y z
N MET A 1 0.47 5.42 16.55
CA MET A 1 0.43 4.99 15.14
C MET A 1 1.68 4.27 14.71
N ILE A 2 1.50 3.06 14.18
CA ILE A 2 2.57 2.18 13.69
C ILE A 2 3.49 2.87 12.68
N LEU A 3 2.92 3.74 11.83
CA LEU A 3 3.63 4.49 10.79
C LEU A 3 4.49 5.65 11.35
N ARG A 4 3.99 6.37 12.36
CA ARG A 4 4.67 7.53 12.97
C ARG A 4 5.98 7.17 13.70
N ARG A 5 6.22 5.89 13.95
CA ARG A 5 7.50 5.42 14.52
C ARG A 5 8.64 5.54 13.51
N TRP A 6 8.33 5.54 12.22
CA TRP A 6 9.32 5.40 11.15
C TRP A 6 9.25 6.51 10.09
N ILE A 7 8.09 7.17 9.97
CA ILE A 7 7.83 8.26 9.05
C ILE A 7 7.65 9.56 9.85
N ASP A 8 8.21 10.66 9.35
CA ASP A 8 7.99 11.99 9.92
C ASP A 8 6.48 12.30 9.99
N PRO A 9 5.91 12.55 11.18
CA PRO A 9 4.51 12.91 11.31
C PRO A 9 4.09 14.14 10.49
N GLY A 10 5.03 15.04 10.16
CA GLY A 10 4.78 16.19 9.28
C GLY A 10 4.52 15.82 7.81
N GLU A 11 4.88 14.59 7.39
CA GLU A 11 4.60 14.07 6.05
C GLU A 11 3.27 13.29 5.97
N LEU A 12 2.58 13.09 7.10
CA LEU A 12 1.36 12.28 7.18
C LEU A 12 0.13 13.15 7.45
N PRO A 13 -1.05 12.76 6.95
CA PRO A 13 -2.29 13.46 7.26
C PRO A 13 -2.71 13.23 8.72
N ALA A 14 -3.63 14.07 9.21
CA ALA A 14 -4.15 13.97 10.57
C ALA A 14 -4.87 12.63 10.81
N GLU A 15 -5.62 12.17 9.82
CA GLU A 15 -6.35 10.91 9.81
C GLU A 15 -5.87 10.05 8.63
N MET A 16 -5.78 8.74 8.86
CA MET A 16 -5.27 7.77 7.88
C MET A 16 -6.14 6.52 7.91
N ALA A 17 -6.24 5.88 6.75
CA ALA A 17 -6.75 4.53 6.60
C ALA A 17 -5.76 3.70 5.77
N ILE A 18 -5.93 2.39 5.78
CA ILE A 18 -5.28 1.48 4.83
C ILE A 18 -6.33 0.88 3.91
N THR A 19 -5.90 0.36 2.76
CA THR A 19 -6.81 -0.42 1.92
C THR A 19 -6.84 -1.87 2.39
N SER A 20 -7.91 -2.60 2.04
CA SER A 20 -7.97 -4.06 2.24
C SER A 20 -6.85 -4.81 1.51
N ILE A 21 -6.29 -4.22 0.44
CA ILE A 21 -5.17 -4.79 -0.32
C ILE A 21 -3.87 -4.67 0.50
N THR A 22 -3.62 -3.52 1.11
CA THR A 22 -2.49 -3.34 2.04
C THR A 22 -2.60 -4.29 3.24
N LEU A 23 -3.81 -4.46 3.81
CA LEU A 23 -4.02 -5.44 4.87
C LEU A 23 -3.71 -6.87 4.38
N ALA A 24 -4.13 -7.23 3.16
CA ALA A 24 -3.84 -8.55 2.59
C ALA A 24 -2.33 -8.80 2.41
N GLU A 25 -1.57 -7.79 1.98
CA GLU A 25 -0.10 -7.87 1.89
C GLU A 25 0.55 -8.09 3.26
N LEU A 26 0.13 -7.31 4.27
CA LEU A 26 0.60 -7.49 5.65
C LEU A 26 0.24 -8.87 6.20
N SER A 27 -0.96 -9.37 5.88
CA SER A 27 -1.45 -10.69 6.29
C SER A 27 -0.62 -11.81 5.68
N ALA A 28 -0.21 -11.67 4.41
CA ALA A 28 0.63 -12.65 3.74
C ALA A 28 2.07 -12.64 4.26
N GLY A 29 2.58 -11.49 4.72
CA GLY A 29 3.96 -11.27 5.12
C GLY A 29 4.55 -12.33 6.07
N PRO A 30 3.91 -12.63 7.22
CA PRO A 30 4.36 -13.68 8.14
C PRO A 30 4.41 -15.06 7.48
N HIS A 31 3.48 -15.39 6.59
CA HIS A 31 3.41 -16.71 5.94
C HIS A 31 4.46 -16.90 4.85
N GLN A 32 5.04 -15.81 4.34
CA GLN A 32 6.08 -15.84 3.31
C GLN A 32 7.50 -15.86 3.85
N VAL A 33 7.70 -15.76 5.17
CA VAL A 33 9.04 -15.84 5.80
C VAL A 33 9.65 -17.22 5.54
N ARG A 34 10.89 -17.22 5.03
CA ARG A 34 11.68 -18.41 4.68
C ARG A 34 12.99 -18.40 5.45
N ARG A 35 13.64 -19.56 5.50
CA ARG A 35 15.04 -19.66 5.96
C ARG A 35 15.96 -18.81 5.10
N ASP A 36 16.78 -18.02 5.76
CA ASP A 36 17.79 -17.15 5.16
C ASP A 36 19.00 -17.08 6.12
N SER A 37 20.21 -16.92 5.59
CA SER A 37 21.41 -16.75 6.43
C SER A 37 21.59 -15.31 6.93
N GLY A 38 20.83 -14.35 6.42
CA GLY A 38 20.89 -12.93 6.78
C GLY A 38 19.99 -12.52 7.96
N TYR A 39 19.08 -13.37 8.42
CA TYR A 39 18.20 -13.10 9.56
C TYR A 39 17.67 -14.39 10.21
N ASP A 40 17.17 -14.29 11.44
CA ASP A 40 16.48 -15.41 12.12
C ASP A 40 15.01 -15.48 11.67
N GLU A 41 14.60 -16.60 11.07
CA GLU A 41 13.26 -16.78 10.50
C GLU A 41 12.11 -16.70 11.53
N HIS A 42 12.36 -17.11 12.78
CA HIS A 42 11.35 -17.05 13.82
C HIS A 42 11.19 -15.62 14.32
N VAL A 43 12.29 -14.89 14.47
CA VAL A 43 12.28 -13.47 14.86
C VAL A 43 11.61 -12.63 13.78
N GLU A 44 11.95 -12.82 12.50
CA GLU A 44 11.35 -12.06 11.40
C GLU A 44 9.85 -12.35 11.25
N ARG A 45 9.43 -13.62 11.42
CA ARG A 45 8.00 -13.97 11.43
C ARG A 45 7.25 -13.30 12.58
N ALA A 46 7.82 -13.32 13.78
CA ALA A 46 7.23 -12.65 14.94
C ALA A 46 7.11 -11.13 14.73
N ARG A 47 8.15 -10.51 14.14
CA ARG A 47 8.14 -9.09 13.79
C ARG A 47 7.04 -8.74 12.79
N ARG A 48 6.88 -9.50 11.71
CA ARG A 48 5.80 -9.27 10.72
C ARG A 48 4.42 -9.49 11.32
N MET A 49 4.28 -10.46 12.23
CA MET A 49 3.02 -10.71 12.94
C MET A 49 2.65 -9.54 13.87
N ASP A 50 3.61 -8.98 14.61
CA ASP A 50 3.39 -7.79 15.44
C ASP A 50 2.96 -6.58 14.59
N ILE A 51 3.54 -6.40 13.41
CA ILE A 51 3.13 -5.34 12.46
C ILE A 51 1.68 -5.54 12.00
N LEU A 52 1.31 -6.76 11.59
CA LEU A 52 -0.06 -7.09 11.17
C LEU A 52 -1.06 -6.82 12.29
N GLN A 53 -0.83 -7.35 13.49
CA GLN A 53 -1.75 -7.19 14.61
C GLN A 53 -1.96 -5.72 14.98
N ARG A 54 -0.90 -4.90 14.96
CA ARG A 54 -1.02 -3.46 15.18
C ARG A 54 -1.83 -2.77 14.11
N ALA A 55 -1.63 -3.13 12.83
CA ALA A 55 -2.42 -2.57 11.74
C ALA A 55 -3.91 -2.92 11.88
N GLU A 56 -4.24 -4.16 12.24
CA GLU A 56 -5.62 -4.62 12.49
C GLU A 56 -6.29 -3.93 13.69
N ASN A 57 -5.50 -3.59 14.72
CA ASN A 57 -6.02 -2.86 15.89
C ASN A 57 -6.19 -1.36 15.62
N GLU A 58 -5.42 -0.79 14.69
CA GLU A 58 -5.34 0.65 14.46
C GLU A 58 -6.22 1.13 13.31
N PHE A 59 -6.41 0.32 12.27
CA PHE A 59 -7.10 0.73 11.05
C PHE A 59 -8.31 -0.15 10.75
N ASP A 60 -9.38 0.49 10.28
CA ASP A 60 -10.47 -0.18 9.57
C ASP A 60 -10.17 -0.09 8.05
N PRO A 61 -9.85 -1.21 7.37
CA PRO A 61 -9.43 -1.17 5.98
C PRO A 61 -10.56 -0.82 5.03
N ILE A 62 -10.31 0.09 4.10
CA ILE A 62 -11.25 0.42 3.03
C ILE A 62 -11.32 -0.74 2.02
N PRO A 63 -12.50 -1.32 1.75
CA PRO A 63 -12.63 -2.50 0.89
C PRO A 63 -12.41 -2.18 -0.59
N PHE A 64 -11.90 -3.16 -1.34
CA PHE A 64 -12.00 -3.16 -2.80
C PHE A 64 -13.40 -3.59 -3.24
N ASP A 65 -14.27 -2.61 -3.47
CA ASP A 65 -15.68 -2.83 -3.80
C ASP A 65 -15.99 -2.70 -5.30
N ALA A 66 -17.28 -2.61 -5.65
CA ALA A 66 -17.72 -2.51 -7.04
C ALA A 66 -17.32 -1.18 -7.72
N ASP A 67 -17.25 -0.08 -6.98
CA ASP A 67 -16.86 1.23 -7.53
C ASP A 67 -15.36 1.28 -7.77
N ALA A 68 -14.57 0.81 -6.80
CA ALA A 68 -13.14 0.60 -6.99
C ALA A 68 -12.86 -0.35 -8.17
N ALA A 69 -13.63 -1.43 -8.33
CA ALA A 69 -13.47 -2.35 -9.47
C ALA A 69 -13.74 -1.70 -10.84
N ARG A 70 -14.71 -0.78 -10.95
CA ARG A 70 -14.95 -0.02 -12.19
C ARG A 70 -13.81 0.95 -12.49
N ILE A 71 -13.30 1.62 -11.46
CA ILE A 71 -12.17 2.54 -11.55
C ILE A 71 -10.89 1.81 -11.97
N TYR A 72 -10.68 0.58 -11.49
CA TYR A 72 -9.54 -0.25 -11.85
C TYR A 72 -9.38 -0.41 -13.37
N GLY A 73 -10.49 -0.52 -14.10
CA GLY A 73 -10.48 -0.54 -15.57
C GLY A 73 -9.91 0.74 -16.19
N ARG A 74 -10.31 1.91 -15.68
CA ARG A 74 -9.80 3.23 -16.12
C ARG A 74 -8.32 3.39 -15.78
N ILE A 75 -7.92 2.99 -14.58
CA ILE A 75 -6.52 3.00 -14.13
C ILE A 75 -5.66 2.10 -15.03
N CYS A 76 -6.11 0.89 -15.35
CA CYS A 76 -5.39 0.00 -16.27
C CYS A 76 -5.22 0.63 -17.65
N ALA A 77 -6.26 1.29 -18.19
CA ALA A 77 -6.17 1.99 -19.47
C ALA A 77 -5.13 3.12 -19.44
N ALA A 78 -5.10 3.92 -18.36
CA ALA A 78 -4.11 4.98 -18.17
C ALA A 78 -2.67 4.42 -18.07
N VAL A 79 -2.46 3.33 -17.33
CA VAL A 79 -1.17 2.62 -17.24
C VAL A 79 -0.69 2.11 -18.61
N VAL A 80 -1.60 1.56 -19.42
CA VAL A 80 -1.28 1.13 -20.79
C VAL A 80 -0.92 2.32 -21.68
N ALA A 81 -1.69 3.42 -21.60
CA ALA A 81 -1.40 4.65 -22.35
C ALA A 81 -0.04 5.25 -21.97
N ALA A 82 0.38 5.11 -20.71
CA ALA A 82 1.70 5.49 -20.22
C ALA A 82 2.83 4.49 -20.59
N GLY A 83 2.55 3.48 -21.41
CA GLY A 83 3.54 2.49 -21.88
C GLY A 83 3.94 1.45 -20.84
N ARG A 84 3.13 1.25 -19.78
CA ARG A 84 3.42 0.33 -18.66
C ARG A 84 2.50 -0.90 -18.72
N THR A 85 2.85 -1.95 -17.98
CA THR A 85 2.10 -3.23 -17.97
C THR A 85 1.28 -3.40 -16.69
N PRO A 86 -0.06 -3.32 -16.74
CA PRO A 86 -0.91 -3.42 -15.54
C PRO A 86 -0.73 -4.71 -14.74
N ARG A 87 -0.57 -5.86 -15.42
CA ARG A 87 -0.41 -7.17 -14.76
C ARG A 87 0.79 -7.26 -13.82
N ARG A 88 1.80 -6.40 -13.96
CA ARG A 88 2.96 -6.37 -13.05
C ARG A 88 2.71 -5.58 -11.77
N ARG A 89 1.54 -4.95 -11.63
CA ARG A 89 1.22 -3.92 -10.62
C ARG A 89 -0.17 -4.08 -10.02
N VAL A 90 -0.76 -5.27 -10.11
CA VAL A 90 -2.18 -5.49 -9.80
C VAL A 90 -2.55 -4.95 -8.42
N ALA A 91 -1.76 -5.26 -7.39
CA ALA A 91 -1.99 -4.78 -6.03
C ALA A 91 -1.96 -3.24 -5.96
N ASP A 92 -0.89 -2.60 -6.47
CA ASP A 92 -0.79 -1.13 -6.52
C ASP A 92 -1.99 -0.50 -7.25
N LEU A 93 -2.41 -1.07 -8.38
CA LEU A 93 -3.53 -0.53 -9.14
C LEU A 93 -4.88 -0.72 -8.42
N MET A 94 -5.05 -1.80 -7.65
CA MET A 94 -6.22 -1.96 -6.78
C MET A 94 -6.20 -0.94 -5.62
N ILE A 95 -5.05 -0.70 -5.00
CA ILE A 95 -4.86 0.33 -3.97
C ILE A 95 -5.23 1.72 -4.54
N ALA A 96 -4.68 2.06 -5.70
CA ALA A 96 -4.98 3.31 -6.40
C ALA A 96 -6.48 3.42 -6.72
N SER A 97 -7.13 2.33 -7.13
CA SER A 97 -8.55 2.33 -7.46
C SER A 97 -9.44 2.65 -6.26
N ILE A 98 -9.10 2.11 -5.08
CA ILE A 98 -9.80 2.42 -3.83
C ILE A 98 -9.61 3.89 -3.48
N ALA A 99 -8.37 4.40 -3.53
CA ALA A 99 -8.10 5.79 -3.21
C ALA A 99 -8.87 6.76 -4.14
N VAL A 100 -8.95 6.46 -5.44
CA VAL A 100 -9.74 7.25 -6.39
C VAL A 100 -11.25 7.12 -6.14
N ALA A 101 -11.74 5.93 -5.76
CA ALA A 101 -13.17 5.72 -5.46
C ALA A 101 -13.63 6.53 -4.25
N GLU A 102 -12.79 6.61 -3.22
CA GLU A 102 -13.05 7.35 -1.99
C GLU A 102 -12.65 8.84 -2.07
N GLU A 103 -12.16 9.30 -3.22
CA GLU A 103 -11.65 10.67 -3.41
C GLU A 103 -10.52 11.04 -2.43
N LEU A 104 -9.70 10.07 -2.04
CA LEU A 104 -8.61 10.23 -1.09
C LEU A 104 -7.24 10.30 -1.78
N PRO A 105 -6.30 11.11 -1.27
CA PRO A 105 -4.91 11.07 -1.72
C PRO A 105 -4.23 9.76 -1.28
N LEU A 106 -3.34 9.23 -2.13
CA LEU A 106 -2.54 8.06 -1.81
C LEU A 106 -1.14 8.45 -1.32
N PHE A 107 -0.84 8.14 -0.06
CA PHE A 107 0.48 8.34 0.53
C PHE A 107 1.37 7.11 0.30
N THR A 108 2.58 7.30 -0.25
CA THR A 108 3.48 6.18 -0.56
C THR A 108 4.96 6.55 -0.49
N THR A 109 5.79 5.57 -0.16
CA THR A 109 7.25 5.68 -0.28
C THR A 109 7.76 5.38 -1.69
N ASN A 110 6.90 4.89 -2.60
CA ASN A 110 7.26 4.56 -3.98
C ASN A 110 6.28 5.19 -4.99
N PRO A 111 6.29 6.51 -5.16
CA PRO A 111 5.36 7.18 -6.09
C PRO A 111 5.53 6.76 -7.55
N ASP A 112 6.71 6.23 -7.93
CA ASP A 112 6.98 5.76 -9.29
C ASP A 112 6.10 4.56 -9.69
N ASP A 113 5.54 3.83 -8.74
CA ASP A 113 4.58 2.76 -9.03
C ASP A 113 3.28 3.30 -9.65
N PHE A 114 2.94 4.56 -9.40
CA PHE A 114 1.70 5.21 -9.83
C PHE A 114 1.87 6.17 -11.02
N LYS A 115 3.07 6.23 -11.62
CA LYS A 115 3.33 7.04 -12.81
C LYS A 115 2.34 6.73 -13.93
N GLY A 116 1.75 7.78 -14.51
CA GLY A 116 0.71 7.71 -15.55
C GLY A 116 -0.72 7.82 -15.01
N LEU A 117 -0.90 8.04 -13.70
CA LEU A 117 -2.20 8.21 -13.05
C LEU A 117 -2.44 9.63 -12.53
N GLU A 118 -1.61 10.60 -12.91
CA GLU A 118 -1.58 11.95 -12.33
C GLU A 118 -2.92 12.70 -12.50
N ASP A 119 -3.65 12.44 -13.58
CA ASP A 119 -4.97 13.04 -13.84
C ASP A 119 -6.12 12.35 -13.07
N LEU A 120 -5.85 11.20 -12.44
CA LEU A 120 -6.86 10.38 -11.76
C LEU A 120 -6.63 10.31 -10.24
N LEU A 121 -5.37 10.34 -9.80
CA LEU A 121 -4.98 10.07 -8.42
C LEU A 121 -3.99 11.11 -7.93
N THR A 122 -4.30 11.73 -6.79
CA THR A 122 -3.33 12.53 -6.05
C THR A 122 -2.40 11.60 -5.29
N VAL A 123 -1.12 11.59 -5.65
CA VAL A 123 -0.08 10.80 -4.98
C VAL A 123 0.80 11.72 -4.14
N VAL A 124 0.89 11.43 -2.84
CA VAL A 124 1.76 12.15 -1.91
C VAL A 124 2.96 11.28 -1.55
N ARG A 125 4.15 11.76 -1.91
CA ARG A 125 5.40 11.09 -1.56
C ARG A 125 5.66 11.24 -0.06
N VAL A 126 6.00 10.11 0.56
CA VAL A 126 6.49 10.02 1.94
C VAL A 126 7.93 9.50 1.90
N THR A 127 8.78 10.03 2.77
CA THR A 127 10.17 9.61 2.87
C THR A 127 10.24 8.17 3.35
N ARG A 128 10.94 7.31 2.58
CA ARG A 128 11.16 5.93 2.97
C ARG A 128 12.03 5.89 4.23
N PRO A 129 11.59 5.22 5.32
CA PRO A 129 12.45 5.01 6.47
C PRO A 129 13.72 4.25 6.06
N PRO A 130 14.90 4.57 6.60
CA PRO A 130 16.11 3.81 6.32
C PRO A 130 15.89 2.33 6.65
N ASN A 131 16.45 1.43 5.82
CA ASN A 131 16.24 -0.01 5.90
C ASN A 131 16.38 -0.52 7.35
N GLN A 132 15.35 -1.21 7.83
CA GLN A 132 15.33 -1.91 9.12
C GLN A 132 15.63 -3.40 8.95
#